data_AF-A0A671KDB2-F1
#
_entry.id   AF-A0A671KDB2-F1
#
_cell.length_a   1.000
_cell.length_b   1.000
_cell.length_c   1.000
_cell.angle_alpha   90.00
_cell.angle_beta   90.00
_cell.angle_gamma   90.00
#
_symmetry.space_group_name_H-M   'P 1'
#
loop_
_entity.id
_entity.type
_entity.pdbx_description
1 polymer ?
#
loop_
_entity_poly.entity_id
_entity_poly.type
_entity_poly.pdbx_seq_one_letter_code
_entity_poly.pdbx_strand_id
1 'polypeptide(L)'
;MLRELNLSEHELGDTQVNQISALLQDKHCKLKTLTLRKCGLTEKSCSALATVLRSNSSLKDLDMSNNNLQDSGVKKLGLENTNCTLEKLRLSNCSITEEGYKALASALRSNPSHLIELDLTGNYPGPSGVKQLNDLLQDGHYQLKTIR
;
A
#
# COMPACT_ATOMS: atom_id res chain seq x y z
N MET A 1 12.91 19.91 -7.91
CA MET A 1 11.74 19.02 -8.10
C MET A 1 11.53 18.24 -6.82
N LEU A 2 10.29 18.20 -6.30
CA LEU A 2 9.96 17.48 -5.07
C LEU A 2 10.02 15.97 -5.30
N ARG A 3 10.71 15.24 -4.42
CA ARG A 3 10.82 13.77 -4.47
C ARG A 3 10.14 13.07 -3.30
N GLU A 4 9.92 13.79 -2.22
CA GLU A 4 9.37 13.25 -0.98
C GLU A 4 8.32 14.22 -0.46
N LEU A 5 7.17 13.70 -0.07
CA LEU A 5 6.07 14.48 0.47
C LEU A 5 5.55 13.77 1.71
N ASN A 6 5.66 14.45 2.86
CA ASN A 6 5.11 13.97 4.11
C ASN A 6 3.96 14.90 4.53
N LEU A 7 2.78 14.33 4.68
CA LEU A 7 1.56 15.02 5.12
C LEU A 7 0.99 14.37 6.40
N SER A 8 1.80 13.58 7.11
CA SER A 8 1.38 12.86 8.30
C SER A 8 0.82 13.79 9.37
N GLU A 9 -0.09 13.26 10.18
CA GLU A 9 -0.71 13.93 11.33
C GLU A 9 -1.59 15.14 10.97
N HIS A 10 -1.79 15.41 9.69
CA HIS A 10 -2.83 16.31 9.21
C HIS A 10 -4.09 15.53 8.88
N GLU A 11 -5.24 15.97 9.39
CA GLU A 11 -6.54 15.41 9.05
C GLU A 11 -6.89 15.79 7.60
N LEU A 12 -6.41 14.95 6.68
CA LEU A 12 -6.69 15.08 5.26
C LEU A 12 -8.08 14.52 4.95
N GLY A 13 -8.41 13.35 5.50
CA GLY A 13 -9.59 12.60 5.08
C GLY A 13 -9.51 12.16 3.60
N ASP A 14 -10.56 11.50 3.11
CA ASP A 14 -10.53 10.89 1.77
C ASP A 14 -10.59 11.91 0.62
N THR A 15 -11.20 13.08 0.83
CA THR A 15 -11.39 14.09 -0.22
C THR A 15 -10.06 14.66 -0.70
N GLN A 16 -9.15 14.98 0.23
CA GLN A 16 -7.84 15.54 -0.07
C GLN A 16 -6.94 14.52 -0.76
N VAL A 17 -7.08 13.22 -0.43
CA VAL A 17 -6.33 12.16 -1.11
C VAL A 17 -6.70 12.08 -2.59
N ASN A 18 -7.95 12.34 -2.98
CA ASN A 18 -8.32 12.39 -4.40
C ASN A 18 -7.53 13.47 -5.17
N GLN A 19 -7.33 14.63 -4.56
CA GLN A 19 -6.55 15.73 -5.16
C GLN A 19 -5.07 15.35 -5.26
N ILE A 20 -4.51 14.75 -4.20
CA ILE A 20 -3.14 14.24 -4.19
C ILE A 20 -2.96 13.18 -5.30
N SER A 21 -3.89 12.24 -5.43
CA SER A 21 -3.86 11.22 -6.47
C SER A 21 -3.85 11.81 -7.87
N ALA A 22 -4.64 12.85 -8.13
CA ALA A 22 -4.63 13.54 -9.42
C ALA A 22 -3.25 14.18 -9.72
N LEU A 23 -2.61 14.78 -8.71
CA LEU A 23 -1.25 15.34 -8.86
C LEU A 23 -0.19 14.25 -9.09
N LEU A 24 -0.32 13.09 -8.46
CA LEU A 24 0.62 11.98 -8.61
C LEU A 24 0.53 11.29 -9.97
N GLN A 25 -0.62 11.41 -10.66
CA GLN A 25 -0.82 10.89 -12.01
C GLN A 25 -0.27 11.80 -13.10
N ASP A 26 0.11 13.04 -12.78
CA ASP A 26 0.77 13.90 -13.73
C ASP A 26 2.11 13.27 -14.16
N LYS A 27 2.34 13.13 -15.48
CA LYS A 27 3.54 12.50 -16.05
C LYS A 27 4.86 13.22 -15.68
N HIS A 28 4.77 14.49 -15.32
CA HIS A 28 5.89 15.30 -14.86
C HIS A 28 6.11 15.17 -13.34
N CYS A 29 5.17 14.58 -12.59
CA CYS A 29 5.35 14.28 -11.18
C CYS A 29 6.51 13.29 -11.00
N LYS A 30 7.51 13.70 -10.22
CA LYS A 30 8.71 12.90 -9.90
C LYS A 30 8.76 12.46 -8.44
N LEU A 31 7.61 12.52 -7.75
CA LEU A 31 7.51 12.08 -6.36
C LEU A 31 7.83 10.58 -6.26
N LYS A 32 8.70 10.24 -5.31
CA LYS A 32 9.18 8.89 -5.02
C LYS A 32 8.64 8.38 -3.70
N THR A 33 8.46 9.26 -2.73
CA THR A 33 8.00 8.92 -1.38
C THR A 33 6.78 9.75 -1.01
N LEU A 34 5.74 9.07 -0.54
CA LEU A 34 4.54 9.69 0.01
C LEU A 34 4.24 9.11 1.39
N THR A 35 4.14 9.98 2.39
CA THR A 35 3.85 9.61 3.77
C THR A 35 2.56 10.29 4.23
N LEU A 36 1.56 9.48 4.59
CA LEU A 36 0.20 9.87 4.95
C LEU A 36 -0.21 9.25 6.30
N ARG A 37 0.71 9.22 7.27
CA ARG A 37 0.43 8.52 8.54
C ARG A 37 -0.56 9.32 9.37
N LYS A 38 -1.53 8.65 9.99
CA LYS A 38 -2.51 9.30 10.89
C LYS A 38 -3.19 10.50 10.23
N CYS A 39 -3.71 10.31 9.02
CA CYS A 39 -4.35 11.34 8.21
C CYS A 39 -5.89 11.23 8.15
N GLY A 40 -6.49 10.32 8.92
CA GLY A 40 -7.93 10.07 8.89
C GLY A 40 -8.38 9.34 7.62
N LEU A 41 -7.50 8.53 7.01
CA LEU A 41 -7.80 7.84 5.76
C LEU A 41 -8.66 6.60 5.99
N THR A 42 -9.55 6.31 5.04
CA THR A 42 -10.38 5.09 5.03
C THR A 42 -10.11 4.26 3.78
N GLU A 43 -10.87 3.19 3.57
CA GLU A 43 -10.83 2.39 2.35
C GLU A 43 -11.10 3.18 1.06
N LYS A 44 -11.71 4.37 1.14
CA LYS A 44 -11.95 5.23 -0.04
C LYS A 44 -10.66 5.85 -0.55
N SER A 45 -9.78 6.28 0.35
CA SER A 45 -8.42 6.75 0.01
C SER A 45 -7.61 5.68 -0.73
N CYS A 46 -7.78 4.40 -0.36
CA CYS A 46 -7.12 3.30 -1.06
C CYS A 46 -7.56 3.20 -2.53
N SER A 47 -8.85 3.37 -2.84
CA SER A 47 -9.32 3.40 -4.24
C SER A 47 -8.64 4.50 -5.05
N ALA A 48 -8.53 5.70 -4.45
CA ALA A 48 -7.89 6.84 -5.09
C ALA A 48 -6.41 6.56 -5.35
N LEU A 49 -5.66 6.06 -4.37
CA LEU A 49 -4.24 5.76 -4.53
C LEU A 49 -4.00 4.56 -5.46
N ALA A 50 -4.92 3.61 -5.54
CA ALA A 50 -4.83 2.50 -6.48
C ALA A 50 -4.77 2.96 -7.94
N THR A 51 -5.48 4.04 -8.28
CA THR A 51 -5.39 4.63 -9.63
C THR A 51 -3.97 5.16 -9.91
N VAL A 52 -3.30 5.72 -8.90
CA VAL A 52 -1.89 6.15 -8.99
C VAL A 52 -0.97 4.94 -9.18
N LEU A 53 -1.13 3.90 -8.36
CA LEU A 53 -0.30 2.69 -8.44
C LEU A 53 -0.42 1.97 -9.79
N ARG A 54 -1.59 2.03 -10.43
CA ARG A 54 -1.82 1.48 -11.78
C ARG A 54 -1.33 2.36 -12.93
N SER A 55 -1.02 3.64 -12.67
CA SER A 55 -0.73 4.65 -13.71
C SER A 55 0.73 4.75 -14.17
N ASN A 56 1.59 3.77 -13.83
CA ASN A 56 3.04 3.86 -14.03
C ASN A 56 3.64 5.13 -13.38
N SER A 57 3.16 5.43 -12.17
CA SER A 57 3.64 6.58 -11.41
C SER A 57 5.11 6.43 -11.01
N SER A 58 5.75 7.55 -10.68
CA SER A 58 7.12 7.53 -10.15
C SER A 58 7.22 6.99 -8.73
N LEU A 59 6.11 6.77 -8.03
CA LEU A 59 6.05 6.47 -6.60
C LEU A 59 6.66 5.10 -6.27
N LYS A 60 7.56 5.08 -5.28
CA LYS A 60 8.31 3.89 -4.85
C LYS A 60 8.08 3.54 -3.39
N ASP A 61 7.82 4.53 -2.53
CA ASP A 61 7.56 4.34 -1.11
C ASP A 61 6.24 5.02 -0.73
N LEU A 62 5.33 4.22 -0.17
CA LEU A 62 4.04 4.67 0.34
C LEU A 62 3.85 4.22 1.78
N ASP A 63 3.65 5.18 2.68
CA ASP A 63 3.30 4.92 4.07
C ASP A 63 1.93 5.51 4.39
N MET A 64 0.97 4.64 4.73
CA MET A 64 -0.37 5.00 5.16
C MET A 64 -0.68 4.50 6.58
N SER A 65 0.36 4.25 7.39
CA SER A 65 0.21 3.68 8.73
C SER A 65 -0.67 4.53 9.65
N ASN A 66 -1.31 3.89 10.62
CA ASN A 66 -2.22 4.52 11.60
C ASN A 66 -3.44 5.19 10.95
N ASN A 67 -4.04 4.56 9.94
CA ASN A 67 -5.30 4.97 9.31
C ASN A 67 -6.30 3.82 9.29
N ASN A 68 -7.61 4.07 9.27
CA ASN A 68 -8.60 3.00 9.34
C ASN A 68 -8.94 2.40 7.95
N LEU A 69 -7.95 1.79 7.30
CA LEU A 69 -8.06 1.32 5.91
C LEU A 69 -8.87 0.02 5.78
N GLN A 70 -8.78 -0.86 6.79
CA GLN A 70 -9.44 -2.17 6.85
C GLN A 70 -9.06 -3.11 5.69
N ASP A 71 -9.60 -4.33 5.69
CA ASP A 71 -9.38 -5.31 4.61
C ASP A 71 -9.86 -4.82 3.25
N SER A 72 -10.95 -4.03 3.25
CA SER A 72 -11.52 -3.53 2.01
C SER A 72 -10.60 -2.49 1.33
N GLY A 73 -9.86 -1.68 2.10
CA GLY A 73 -8.87 -0.75 1.58
C GLY A 73 -7.70 -1.48 0.94
N VAL A 74 -7.17 -2.50 1.63
CA VAL A 74 -6.09 -3.36 1.13
C VAL A 74 -6.46 -3.99 -0.21
N LYS A 75 -7.65 -4.58 -0.32
CA LYS A 75 -8.17 -5.19 -1.56
C LYS A 75 -8.27 -4.20 -2.73
N LYS A 76 -8.41 -2.89 -2.44
CA LYS A 76 -8.56 -1.84 -3.46
C LYS A 76 -7.22 -1.32 -3.98
N LEU A 77 -6.10 -1.49 -3.27
CA LEU A 77 -4.80 -0.89 -3.63
C LEU A 77 -4.27 -1.35 -5.00
N GLY A 78 -4.74 -2.49 -5.54
CA GLY A 78 -4.41 -2.92 -6.89
C GLY A 78 -2.95 -3.35 -7.05
N LEU A 79 -2.37 -3.98 -6.02
CA LEU A 79 -0.98 -4.44 -6.00
C LEU A 79 -0.73 -5.58 -7.01
N GLU A 80 -1.77 -6.30 -7.37
CA GLU A 80 -1.81 -7.33 -8.41
C GLU A 80 -1.62 -6.77 -9.83
N ASN A 81 -1.65 -5.45 -10.00
CA ASN A 81 -1.46 -4.82 -11.31
C ASN A 81 0.03 -4.78 -11.69
N THR A 82 0.37 -5.28 -12.88
CA THR A 82 1.75 -5.35 -13.39
C THR A 82 2.45 -4.00 -13.58
N ASN A 83 1.70 -2.90 -13.67
CA ASN A 83 2.27 -1.55 -13.73
C ASN A 83 2.61 -0.97 -12.34
N CYS A 84 2.23 -1.67 -11.26
CA CYS A 84 2.58 -1.26 -9.91
C CYS A 84 4.07 -1.44 -9.67
N THR A 85 4.81 -0.34 -9.59
CA THR A 85 6.27 -0.35 -9.37
C THR A 85 6.67 0.00 -7.93
N LEU A 86 5.73 -0.08 -7.00
CA LEU A 86 5.94 0.25 -5.59
C LEU A 86 6.95 -0.73 -4.97
N GLU A 87 7.93 -0.19 -4.25
CA GLU A 87 9.01 -0.94 -3.62
C GLU A 87 8.79 -1.07 -2.11
N LYS A 88 8.17 -0.08 -1.47
CA LYS A 88 7.90 -0.09 -0.04
C LYS A 88 6.46 0.30 0.25
N LEU A 89 5.79 -0.50 1.07
CA LEU A 89 4.42 -0.27 1.50
C LEU A 89 4.33 -0.46 3.01
N ARG A 90 3.89 0.59 3.71
CA ARG A 90 3.66 0.55 5.16
C ARG A 90 2.20 0.79 5.48
N LEU A 91 1.61 -0.17 6.17
CA LEU A 91 0.20 -0.24 6.56
C LEU A 91 0.06 -0.62 8.04
N SER A 92 1.02 -0.21 8.87
CA SER A 92 1.01 -0.56 10.29
C SER A 92 -0.19 0.08 11.00
N ASN A 93 -0.82 -0.64 11.93
CA ASN A 93 -2.02 -0.19 12.66
C ASN A 93 -3.14 0.33 11.73
N CYS A 94 -3.54 -0.48 10.73
CA CYS A 94 -4.53 -0.10 9.73
C CYS A 94 -5.87 -0.85 9.82
N SER A 95 -6.14 -1.49 10.96
CA SER A 95 -7.33 -2.33 11.20
C SER A 95 -7.46 -3.48 10.18
N ILE A 96 -6.33 -4.00 9.71
CA ILE A 96 -6.30 -5.11 8.75
C ILE A 96 -6.45 -6.42 9.54
N THR A 97 -7.34 -7.29 9.07
CA THR A 97 -7.63 -8.60 9.66
C THR A 97 -7.10 -9.73 8.77
N GLU A 98 -7.36 -10.97 9.16
CA GLU A 98 -6.96 -12.17 8.41
C GLU A 98 -7.33 -12.11 6.92
N GLU A 99 -8.48 -11.52 6.58
CA GLU A 99 -8.94 -11.41 5.19
C GLU A 99 -8.10 -10.43 4.35
N GLY A 100 -7.61 -9.35 4.96
CA GLY A 100 -6.70 -8.42 4.28
C GLY A 100 -5.32 -9.03 4.08
N TYR A 101 -4.83 -9.83 5.02
CA TYR A 101 -3.57 -10.58 4.87
C TYR A 101 -3.65 -11.60 3.73
N LYS A 102 -4.75 -12.37 3.64
CA LYS A 102 -5.01 -13.28 2.52
C LYS A 102 -5.01 -12.53 1.18
N ALA A 103 -5.66 -11.36 1.13
CA ALA A 103 -5.72 -10.53 -0.06
C ALA A 103 -4.33 -10.03 -0.50
N LEU A 104 -3.50 -9.57 0.44
CA LEU A 104 -2.11 -9.17 0.16
C LEU A 104 -1.30 -10.34 -0.40
N ALA A 105 -1.37 -11.50 0.25
CA ALA A 105 -0.65 -12.69 -0.21
C ALA A 105 -1.06 -13.07 -1.64
N SER A 106 -2.36 -13.03 -1.94
CA SER A 106 -2.87 -13.29 -3.28
C SER A 106 -2.35 -12.26 -4.30
N ALA A 107 -2.42 -10.97 -3.98
CA ALA A 107 -2.01 -9.91 -4.89
C ALA A 107 -0.50 -9.97 -5.20
N LEU A 108 0.32 -10.23 -4.18
CA LEU A 108 1.77 -10.39 -4.32
C LEU A 108 2.18 -11.67 -5.07
N ARG A 109 1.32 -12.71 -5.08
CA ARG A 109 1.52 -13.91 -5.90
C ARG A 109 1.16 -13.66 -7.37
N SER A 110 0.11 -12.88 -7.63
CA SER A 110 -0.39 -12.63 -9.00
C SER A 110 0.53 -11.73 -9.83
N ASN A 111 1.30 -10.86 -9.19
CA ASN A 111 2.26 -9.99 -9.85
C ASN A 111 3.61 -10.16 -9.15
N PRO A 112 4.71 -10.54 -9.84
CA PRO A 112 6.04 -10.55 -9.26
C PRO A 112 6.39 -9.12 -8.84
N SER A 113 5.99 -8.80 -7.62
CA SER A 113 5.91 -7.44 -7.14
C SER A 113 7.31 -6.87 -7.02
N HIS A 114 7.47 -5.61 -7.40
CA HIS A 114 8.68 -4.82 -7.08
C HIS A 114 8.82 -4.56 -5.58
N LEU A 115 7.83 -4.95 -4.78
CA LEU A 115 7.80 -4.73 -3.34
C LEU A 115 8.93 -5.49 -2.66
N ILE A 116 9.83 -4.73 -2.02
CA ILE A 116 10.96 -5.21 -1.24
C ILE A 116 10.70 -5.13 0.26
N GLU A 117 9.80 -4.24 0.70
CA GLU A 117 9.45 -4.01 2.10
C GLU A 117 7.93 -3.88 2.27
N LEU A 118 7.37 -4.69 3.16
CA LEU A 118 5.97 -4.66 3.56
C LEU A 118 5.89 -4.60 5.09
N ASP A 119 5.34 -3.52 5.63
CA ASP A 119 5.09 -3.38 7.07
C ASP A 119 3.60 -3.44 7.35
N LEU A 120 3.19 -4.46 8.11
CA LEU A 120 1.84 -4.72 8.58
C LEU A 120 1.78 -4.78 10.11
N THR A 121 2.81 -4.30 10.83
CA THR A 121 2.87 -4.35 12.28
C THR A 121 1.63 -3.73 12.93
N GLY A 122 1.11 -4.33 14.01
CA GLY A 122 -0.06 -3.81 14.71
C GLY A 122 -1.40 -4.06 14.02
N ASN A 123 -1.44 -4.97 13.04
CA ASN A 123 -2.67 -5.55 12.49
C ASN A 123 -2.88 -6.98 13.01
N TYR A 124 -4.00 -7.62 12.62
CA TYR A 124 -4.35 -8.96 13.08
C TYR A 124 -4.34 -9.97 11.92
N PRO A 125 -3.26 -10.74 11.71
CA PRO A 125 -3.17 -11.65 10.57
C PRO A 125 -4.05 -12.90 10.68
N GLY A 126 -4.43 -13.32 11.90
CA GLY A 126 -5.06 -14.62 12.13
C GLY A 126 -4.21 -15.83 11.68
N PRO A 127 -4.59 -17.06 12.05
CA PRO A 127 -3.84 -18.26 11.69
C PRO A 127 -3.69 -18.46 10.18
N SER A 128 -4.74 -18.18 9.42
CA SER A 128 -4.75 -18.42 7.97
C SER A 128 -3.99 -17.33 7.21
N GLY A 129 -4.02 -16.08 7.68
CA GLY A 129 -3.27 -14.99 7.06
C GLY A 129 -1.78 -15.16 7.27
N VAL A 130 -1.36 -15.59 8.47
CA VAL A 130 0.05 -15.98 8.73
C VAL A 130 0.46 -17.11 7.78
N LYS A 131 -0.36 -18.16 7.65
CA LYS A 131 -0.08 -19.27 6.73
C LYS A 131 0.11 -18.78 5.30
N GLN A 132 -0.82 -17.97 4.77
CA GLN A 132 -0.75 -17.49 3.38
C GLN A 132 0.47 -16.62 3.10
N LEU A 133 0.87 -15.76 4.05
CA LEU A 133 2.12 -15.01 3.93
C LEU A 133 3.34 -15.92 3.99
N ASN A 134 3.38 -16.90 4.89
CA ASN A 134 4.50 -17.85 4.96
C ASN A 134 4.62 -18.69 3.69
N ASP A 135 3.49 -19.19 3.16
CA ASP A 135 3.43 -19.94 1.92
C ASP A 135 3.93 -19.06 0.75
N LEU A 136 3.48 -17.80 0.68
CA LEU A 136 4.03 -16.82 -0.27
C LEU A 136 5.54 -16.71 -0.12
N LEU A 137 6.05 -16.61 1.12
CA LEU A 137 7.47 -16.45 1.37
C LEU A 137 8.30 -17.67 0.94
N GLN A 138 7.72 -18.86 0.93
CA GLN A 138 8.39 -20.09 0.52
C GLN A 138 8.39 -20.30 -1.01
N ASP A 139 7.42 -19.72 -1.74
CA ASP A 139 7.30 -19.85 -3.20
C ASP A 139 8.45 -19.20 -3.99
N GLY A 140 9.24 -18.31 -3.38
CA GLY A 140 10.45 -17.72 -3.99
C GLY A 140 10.24 -16.80 -5.21
N HIS A 141 8.98 -16.55 -5.61
CA HIS A 141 8.62 -15.77 -6.81
C HIS A 141 8.36 -14.27 -6.57
N TYR A 142 8.93 -13.67 -5.52
CA TYR A 142 8.69 -12.28 -5.11
C TYR A 142 10.00 -11.61 -4.64
N GLN A 143 10.07 -10.27 -4.64
CA GLN A 143 11.29 -9.51 -4.29
C GLN A 143 11.35 -9.06 -2.83
N LEU A 144 10.37 -9.45 -2.02
CA LEU A 144 10.21 -9.03 -0.63
C LEU A 144 11.38 -9.54 0.20
N LYS A 145 12.16 -8.60 0.73
CA LYS A 145 13.29 -8.88 1.63
C LYS A 145 12.93 -8.68 3.09
N THR A 146 11.88 -7.91 3.35
CA THR A 146 11.47 -7.57 4.71
C THR A 146 9.96 -7.55 4.79
N ILE A 147 9.43 -8.34 5.72
CA ILE A 147 8.04 -8.30 6.15
C ILE A 147 8.03 -8.10 7.66
N ARG A 148 7.20 -7.17 8.16
CA ARG A 148 7.07 -6.82 9.58
C ARG A 148 5.60 -6.71 9.98
#